data_AF-V5TPU3-F1
#
_entry.id   AF-V5TPU3-F1
#
_cell.length_a   1.000
_cell.length_b   1.000
_cell.length_c   1.000
_cell.angle_alpha   90.00
_cell.angle_beta   90.00
_cell.angle_gamma   90.00
#
_symmetry.space_group_name_H-M   'P 1'
#
loop_
_entity.id
_entity.type
_entity.pdbx_description
1 polymer ?
#
loop_
_entity_poly.entity_id
_entity_poly.type
_entity_poly.pdbx_seq_one_letter_code
_entity_poly.pdbx_strand_id
1 'polypeptide(L)' 'MAEECDTCGRSVTVDEAVRRATFGDLDNDRWQTLCCPDCGARLRTIFVGPDS' A
#
# COMPACT_ATOMS: atom_id res chain seq x y z
N MET A 1 4.01 11.34 -3.41
CA MET A 1 3.81 11.39 -1.94
C MET A 1 4.52 10.19 -1.35
N ALA A 2 5.38 10.40 -0.36
CA ALA A 2 6.05 9.34 0.38
C ALA A 2 5.36 9.19 1.75
N GLU A 3 5.21 7.95 2.18
CA GLU A 3 4.55 7.54 3.41
C GLU A 3 5.60 7.05 4.40
N GLU A 4 5.61 7.59 5.61
CA GLU A 4 6.50 7.10 6.65
C GLU A 4 5.93 5.82 7.27
N CYS A 5 6.76 4.78 7.34
CA CYS A 5 6.41 3.54 8.00
C CYS A 5 6.56 3.70 9.52
N ASP A 6 5.47 3.61 10.25
CA ASP A 6 5.48 3.70 11.72
C ASP A 6 6.33 2.61 12.40
N THR A 7 6.51 1.46 11.75
CA THR A 7 7.29 0.34 12.30
C THR A 7 8.80 0.50 12.17
N CYS A 8 9.30 1.03 11.05
CA CYS A 8 10.74 1.13 10.79
C CYS A 8 11.23 2.58 10.57
N GLY A 9 10.34 3.57 10.62
CA GLY A 9 10.63 4.99 10.39
C GLY A 9 11.02 5.33 8.95
N ARG A 10 10.92 4.37 8.01
CA ARG A 10 11.35 4.58 6.63
C ARG A 10 10.29 5.31 5.84
N SER A 11 10.71 6.32 5.08
CA SER A 11 9.86 6.96 4.07
C SER A 11 9.78 6.07 2.83
N VAL A 12 8.58 5.64 2.45
CA VAL A 12 8.31 4.72 1.34
C VAL A 12 7.35 5.37 0.37
N THR A 13 7.70 5.43 -0.92
CA THR A 13 6.80 5.94 -1.95
C THR A 13 5.76 4.91 -2.37
N VAL A 14 4.66 5.34 -2.99
CA VAL A 14 3.62 4.43 -3.52
C VAL A 14 4.16 3.48 -4.60
N ASP A 15 5.21 3.89 -5.31
CA ASP A 15 5.88 3.07 -6.33
C ASP A 15 6.79 2.01 -5.70
N GLU A 16 7.54 2.38 -4.65
CA GLU A 16 8.40 1.45 -3.90
C GLU A 16 7.61 0.52 -2.96
N ALA A 17 6.42 0.93 -2.55
CA ALA A 17 5.59 0.15 -1.64
C ALA A 17 5.15 -1.18 -2.27
N VAL A 18 5.24 -2.25 -1.50
CA VAL A 18 4.79 -3.58 -1.93
C VAL A 18 3.26 -3.58 -1.91
N ARG A 19 2.66 -3.77 -3.08
CA ARG A 19 1.21 -3.88 -3.23
C ARG A 19 0.79 -5.31 -2.88
N ARG A 20 -0.13 -5.44 -1.93
CA ARG A 20 -0.79 -6.70 -1.64
C ARG A 20 -2.29 -6.57 -1.87
N ALA A 21 -2.83 -7.69 -2.33
CA ALA A 21 -4.23 -8.00 -2.29
C ALA A 21 -4.85 -7.51 -0.97
N THR A 22 -5.92 -6.73 -1.08
CA THR A 22 -6.74 -6.35 0.07
C THR A 22 -7.33 -7.58 0.75
N PHE A 23 -7.50 -7.49 2.07
CA PHE A 23 -8.20 -8.50 2.85
C PHE A 23 -9.71 -8.15 2.85
N GLY A 24 -10.56 -9.09 2.45
CA GLY A 24 -12.03 -8.96 2.52
C GLY A 24 -12.73 -8.89 1.15
N ASP A 25 -13.96 -8.39 1.13
CA ASP A 25 -14.85 -8.28 -0.04
C ASP A 25 -14.53 -7.08 -0.95
N LEU A 26 -13.40 -6.39 -0.71
CA LEU A 26 -12.97 -5.27 -1.55
C LEU A 26 -12.37 -5.83 -2.85
N ASP A 27 -12.87 -5.31 -3.99
CA ASP A 27 -12.33 -5.61 -5.32
C ASP A 27 -10.81 -5.48 -5.32
N ASN A 28 -10.11 -6.62 -5.40
CA ASN A 28 -8.65 -6.67 -5.36
C ASN A 28 -8.02 -5.92 -6.52
N ASP A 29 -8.73 -5.86 -7.65
CA ASP A 29 -8.27 -5.16 -8.84
C ASP A 29 -8.30 -3.63 -8.65
N ARG A 30 -9.19 -3.15 -7.78
CA ARG A 30 -9.43 -1.71 -7.56
C ARG A 30 -8.83 -1.19 -6.26
N TRP A 31 -8.66 -2.04 -5.26
CA TRP A 31 -8.13 -1.68 -3.96
C TRP A 31 -6.88 -2.50 -3.67
N GLN A 32 -5.81 -1.81 -3.31
CA GLN A 32 -4.53 -2.44 -3.00
C GLN A 32 -4.02 -1.91 -1.66
N THR A 33 -3.52 -2.80 -0.82
CA THR A 33 -2.86 -2.43 0.42
C THR A 33 -1.38 -2.23 0.15
N LEU A 34 -0.87 -1.04 0.45
CA LEU A 34 0.55 -0.73 0.42
C LEU A 34 1.21 -1.24 1.70
N CYS A 35 2.28 -2.01 1.54
CA CYS A 35 3.14 -2.46 2.63
C CYS A 35 4.56 -1.90 2.44
N CYS A 36 5.25 -1.69 3.56
CA CYS A 36 6.65 -1.31 3.56
C CYS A 36 7.48 -2.44 2.94
N PRO A 37 8.36 -2.15 1.95
CA PRO A 37 9.22 -3.16 1.34
C PRO A 37 10.29 -3.70 2.28
N ASP A 38 10.58 -2.97 3.37
CA ASP A 38 11.67 -3.28 4.29
C ASP A 38 11.22 -4.22 5.42
N CYS A 39 10.17 -3.82 6.14
CA CYS A 39 9.67 -4.56 7.30
C CYS A 39 8.34 -5.30 7.04
N GLY A 40 7.70 -5.08 5.89
CA GLY A 40 6.42 -5.70 5.53
C GLY A 40 5.20 -5.10 6.25
N ALA A 41 5.37 -4.07 7.09
CA ALA A 41 4.28 -3.43 7.80
C ALA A 41 3.29 -2.76 6.85
N ARG A 42 2.00 -2.77 7.21
CA ARG A 42 0.95 -2.11 6.43
C ARG A 42 1.08 -0.60 6.55
N LEU A 43 1.13 0.10 5.41
CA LEU A 43 1.19 1.56 5.35
C LEU A 43 -0.23 2.14 5.22
N ARG A 44 -0.87 1.94 4.06
CA ARG A 44 -2.22 2.43 3.78
C ARG A 44 -2.89 1.61 2.68
N THR A 45 -4.21 1.67 2.59
CA THR A 45 -4.95 1.12 1.45
C THR A 45 -5.23 2.23 0.45
N ILE A 46 -4.94 1.98 -0.83
CA ILE A 46 -5.19 2.93 -1.92
C ILE A 46 -6.15 2.31 -2.93
N PHE A 47 -6.92 3.17 -3.58
CA PHE A 47 -7.68 2.81 -4.77
C PHE A 47 -6.78 2.97 -6.00
N VAL A 48 -6.67 1.93 -6.80
CA VAL A 48 -5.88 1.84 -8.05
C VAL A 48 -6.74 1.61 -9.29
N GLY A 49 -8.07 1.63 -9.12
CA GLY A 49 -8.99 1.50 -10.25
C GLY A 49 -8.80 2.62 -11.29
N PRO A 50 -9.15 2.38 -12.56
CA PRO A 50 -9.02 3.37 -13.61
C PRO A 50 -9.84 4.63 -13.27
N ASP A 51 -9.21 5.80 -13.43
CA ASP A 51 -9.89 7.10 -13.39
C ASP A 51 -10.82 7.16 -14.60
N SER A 52 -12.12 6.98 -14.38
CA SER A 52 -13.15 6.92 -15.43
C SER A 52 -13.56 8.29 -15.93
#